data_AF-A0A1A8RTL5-F1
#
_entry.id   AF-A0A1A8RTL5-F1
#
_cell.length_a   1.000
_cell.length_b   1.000
_cell.length_c   1.000
_cell.angle_alpha   90.00
_cell.angle_beta   90.00
_cell.angle_gamma   90.00
#
_symmetry.space_group_name_H-M   'P 1'
#
loop_
_entity.id
_entity.type
_entity.pdbx_description
1 polymer ?
#
loop_
_entity_poly.entity_id
_entity_poly.type
_entity_poly.pdbx_seq_one_letter_code
_entity_poly.pdbx_strand_id
1 'polypeptide(L)'
;MCDQLPNLQLLDLSHNRIQTLPSFSGCKNIQKIDLNHNKIEELEENTFTGLMSLHSLDLSWNRLFSVKQKSFSALPSLSKLDLSSNQLSSLPLNGLESLTHLRLAGNDQLMESLPREDLPRVRLMELPYYFQCCAFISCERRGEGGGLWWEREEASHPTGRDSSSPADQDWEDFLLEFEDEPKPQRLVHCSPTPG
;
A
#
# COMPACT_ATOMS: atom_id res chain seq x y z
N MET A 1 -12.39 16.07 -23.45
CA MET A 1 -12.84 16.38 -22.07
C MET A 1 -11.89 17.35 -21.40
N CYS A 2 -10.59 17.05 -21.35
CA CYS A 2 -9.59 17.89 -20.66
C CYS A 2 -9.49 19.32 -21.23
N ASP A 3 -9.77 19.52 -22.52
CA ASP A 3 -9.83 20.87 -23.13
C ASP A 3 -10.95 21.75 -22.56
N GLN A 4 -12.04 21.12 -22.08
CA GLN A 4 -13.18 21.83 -21.49
C GLN A 4 -13.03 22.03 -19.98
N LEU A 5 -12.16 21.26 -19.32
CA LEU A 5 -11.98 21.24 -17.87
C LEU A 5 -10.49 21.32 -17.49
N PRO A 6 -9.79 22.41 -17.84
CA PRO A 6 -8.32 22.52 -17.70
C PRO A 6 -7.84 22.51 -16.24
N ASN A 7 -8.69 22.91 -15.30
CA ASN A 7 -8.37 23.01 -13.87
C ASN A 7 -8.93 21.84 -13.05
N LEU A 8 -9.43 20.79 -13.70
CA LEU A 8 -9.99 19.64 -12.98
C LEU A 8 -8.91 18.95 -12.15
N GLN A 9 -9.15 18.83 -10.85
CA GLN A 9 -8.24 18.17 -9.89
C GLN A 9 -8.82 16.86 -9.35
N LEU A 10 -10.13 16.76 -9.24
CA LEU A 10 -10.83 15.59 -8.73
C LEU A 10 -11.92 15.21 -9.72
N LEU A 11 -11.92 13.94 -10.13
CA LEU A 11 -12.97 13.36 -10.95
C LEU A 11 -13.57 12.18 -10.19
N ASP A 12 -14.81 12.33 -9.76
CA ASP A 12 -15.59 11.25 -9.13
C ASP A 12 -16.73 10.87 -10.08
N LEU A 13 -16.66 9.64 -10.58
CA LEU A 13 -17.67 8.98 -11.40
C LEU A 13 -18.03 7.62 -10.79
N SER A 14 -17.86 7.48 -9.48
CA SER A 14 -18.17 6.26 -8.74
C SER A 14 -19.67 5.91 -8.81
N HIS A 15 -20.01 4.63 -8.57
CA HIS A 15 -21.39 4.13 -8.54
C HIS A 15 -22.20 4.38 -9.82
N ASN A 16 -21.54 4.28 -10.97
CA ASN A 16 -22.19 4.40 -12.28
C ASN A 16 -22.25 3.04 -13.00
N ARG A 17 -22.56 3.07 -14.30
CA ARG A 17 -22.61 1.87 -15.17
C ARG A 17 -21.59 1.95 -16.30
N ILE A 18 -20.48 2.64 -16.06
CA ILE A 18 -19.42 2.86 -17.05
C ILE A 18 -18.77 1.52 -17.36
N GLN A 19 -18.66 1.19 -18.64
CA GLN A 19 -18.03 -0.04 -19.14
C GLN A 19 -16.70 0.24 -19.82
N THR A 20 -16.61 1.37 -20.53
CA THR A 20 -15.42 1.79 -21.25
C THR A 20 -15.00 3.17 -20.79
N LEU A 21 -13.69 3.37 -20.69
CA LEU A 21 -13.10 4.65 -20.33
C LEU A 21 -12.58 5.36 -21.58
N PRO A 22 -12.82 6.69 -21.73
CA PRO A 22 -12.11 7.47 -22.72
C PRO A 22 -10.65 7.66 -22.28
N SER A 23 -9.80 8.14 -23.20
CA SER A 23 -8.48 8.64 -22.79
C SER A 23 -8.63 9.91 -21.97
N PHE A 24 -7.97 9.94 -20.81
CA PHE A 24 -7.83 11.12 -19.95
C PHE A 24 -6.59 11.96 -20.29
N SER A 25 -5.95 11.68 -21.42
CA SER A 25 -4.77 12.43 -21.87
C SER A 25 -5.04 13.93 -21.94
N GLY A 26 -4.09 14.71 -21.42
CA GLY A 26 -4.20 16.18 -21.35
C GLY A 26 -4.79 16.72 -20.04
N CYS A 27 -5.42 15.89 -19.20
CA CYS A 27 -5.93 16.29 -17.89
C CYS A 27 -4.81 16.37 -16.83
N LYS A 28 -3.77 17.17 -17.10
CA LYS A 28 -2.50 17.18 -16.35
C LYS A 28 -2.66 17.51 -14.87
N ASN A 29 -3.69 18.28 -14.51
CA ASN A 29 -3.94 18.77 -13.16
C ASN A 29 -4.77 17.80 -12.29
N ILE A 30 -5.28 16.70 -12.85
CA ILE A 30 -6.06 15.73 -12.07
C ILE A 30 -5.15 15.07 -11.04
N GLN A 31 -5.60 15.07 -9.79
CA GLN A 31 -4.93 14.51 -8.62
C GLN A 31 -5.62 13.25 -8.09
N LYS A 32 -6.95 13.15 -8.24
CA LYS A 32 -7.74 12.02 -7.80
C LYS A 32 -8.78 11.62 -8.84
N ILE A 33 -8.86 10.31 -9.10
CA ILE A 33 -9.90 9.71 -9.93
C ILE A 33 -10.56 8.60 -9.12
N ASP A 34 -11.87 8.73 -8.91
CA ASP A 34 -12.71 7.70 -8.29
C ASP A 34 -13.66 7.13 -9.35
N LEU A 35 -13.46 5.86 -9.69
CA LEU A 35 -14.21 5.10 -10.70
C LEU A 35 -14.77 3.79 -10.11
N ASN A 36 -14.80 3.69 -8.78
CA ASN A 36 -15.27 2.49 -8.08
C ASN A 36 -16.76 2.23 -8.30
N HIS A 37 -17.18 0.97 -8.12
CA HIS A 37 -18.55 0.52 -8.35
C HIS A 37 -19.08 0.86 -9.77
N ASN A 38 -18.27 0.55 -10.78
CA ASN A 38 -18.66 0.62 -12.19
C ASN A 38 -18.66 -0.79 -12.82
N LYS A 39 -18.62 -0.88 -14.15
CA LYS A 39 -18.61 -2.14 -14.91
C LYS A 39 -17.43 -2.19 -15.89
N ILE A 40 -16.31 -1.57 -15.52
CA ILE A 40 -15.13 -1.47 -16.38
C ILE A 40 -14.46 -2.85 -16.42
N GLU A 41 -14.16 -3.33 -17.62
CA GLU A 41 -13.67 -4.70 -17.88
C GLU A 41 -12.19 -4.73 -18.31
N GLU A 42 -11.74 -3.71 -19.04
CA GLU A 42 -10.36 -3.59 -19.50
C GLU A 42 -9.83 -2.16 -19.32
N LEU A 43 -8.52 -2.05 -19.06
CA LEU A 43 -7.79 -0.78 -19.10
C LEU A 43 -6.83 -0.76 -20.29
N GLU A 44 -7.06 0.16 -21.23
CA GLU A 44 -6.16 0.38 -22.38
C GLU A 44 -4.90 1.15 -21.99
N GLU A 45 -3.82 0.99 -22.76
CA GLU A 45 -2.51 1.64 -22.51
C GLU A 45 -2.60 3.17 -22.44
N ASN A 46 -3.51 3.76 -23.21
CA ASN A 46 -3.66 5.21 -23.37
C ASN A 46 -4.71 5.84 -22.44
N THR A 47 -5.32 5.05 -21.55
CA THR A 47 -6.43 5.51 -20.69
C THR A 47 -5.96 6.63 -19.76
N PHE A 48 -4.85 6.43 -19.04
CA PHE A 48 -4.34 7.35 -18.02
C PHE A 48 -3.04 8.07 -18.42
N THR A 49 -2.70 8.07 -19.70
CA THR A 49 -1.42 8.63 -20.15
C THR A 49 -1.31 10.14 -19.88
N GLY A 50 -0.22 10.54 -19.24
CA GLY A 50 0.13 11.96 -19.07
C GLY A 50 -0.59 12.65 -17.90
N LEU A 51 -1.19 11.89 -16.98
CA LEU A 51 -1.74 12.42 -15.73
C LEU A 51 -0.62 12.64 -14.70
N MET A 52 0.18 13.67 -14.94
CA MET A 52 1.41 13.94 -14.19
C MET A 52 1.18 14.26 -12.71
N SER A 53 0.00 14.76 -12.35
CA SER A 53 -0.36 15.11 -10.97
C SER A 53 -1.26 14.08 -10.29
N LEU A 54 -1.55 12.93 -10.91
CA LEU A 54 -2.44 11.94 -10.32
C LEU A 54 -1.75 11.23 -9.14
N HIS A 55 -2.35 11.32 -7.96
CA HIS A 55 -1.83 10.72 -6.73
C HIS A 55 -2.64 9.52 -6.26
N SER A 56 -3.95 9.49 -6.59
CA SER A 56 -4.90 8.47 -6.13
C SER A 56 -5.81 8.04 -7.27
N LEU A 57 -5.87 6.72 -7.51
CA LEU A 57 -6.77 6.10 -8.47
C LEU A 57 -7.53 4.96 -7.80
N ASP A 58 -8.85 5.06 -7.78
CA ASP A 58 -9.74 4.03 -7.27
C ASP A 58 -10.56 3.42 -8.42
N LEU A 59 -10.31 2.14 -8.69
CA LEU A 59 -11.01 1.30 -9.66
C LEU A 59 -11.60 0.07 -8.98
N SER A 60 -11.77 0.11 -7.66
CA SER A 60 -12.33 -1.00 -6.89
C SER A 60 -13.76 -1.33 -7.31
N TRP A 61 -14.20 -2.56 -7.07
CA TRP A 61 -15.57 -2.99 -7.38
C TRP A 61 -15.96 -2.76 -8.85
N ASN A 62 -15.05 -3.10 -9.76
CA ASN A 62 -15.30 -3.15 -11.20
C ASN A 62 -15.29 -4.62 -11.67
N ARG A 63 -15.11 -4.85 -12.96
CA ARG A 63 -15.02 -6.19 -13.57
C ARG A 63 -13.70 -6.36 -14.32
N LEU A 64 -12.66 -5.65 -13.87
CA LEU A 64 -11.39 -5.61 -14.57
C LEU A 64 -10.78 -7.01 -14.58
N PHE A 65 -10.64 -7.58 -15.78
CA PHE A 65 -9.94 -8.84 -16.00
C PHE A 65 -8.64 -8.65 -16.80
N SER A 66 -8.50 -7.51 -17.50
CA SER A 66 -7.30 -7.19 -18.28
C SER A 66 -6.81 -5.76 -18.02
N VAL A 67 -5.52 -5.63 -17.72
CA VAL A 67 -4.82 -4.35 -17.65
C VAL A 67 -3.62 -4.43 -18.59
N LYS A 68 -3.55 -3.56 -19.60
CA LYS A 68 -2.42 -3.59 -20.56
C LYS A 68 -1.12 -3.14 -19.90
N GLN A 69 0.02 -3.60 -20.42
CA GLN A 69 1.34 -3.47 -19.79
C GLN A 69 1.75 -2.02 -19.48
N LYS A 70 1.25 -1.05 -20.25
CA LYS A 70 1.61 0.37 -20.14
C LYS A 70 0.49 1.25 -19.58
N SER A 71 -0.59 0.66 -19.08
CA SER A 71 -1.73 1.43 -18.54
C SER A 71 -1.35 2.35 -17.38
N PHE A 72 -0.29 2.03 -16.63
CA PHE A 72 0.20 2.84 -15.50
C PHE A 72 1.58 3.48 -15.72
N SER A 73 2.24 3.27 -16.86
CA SER A 73 3.64 3.67 -17.06
C SER A 73 3.87 5.19 -17.09
N ALA A 74 2.81 5.99 -17.27
CA ALA A 74 2.88 7.44 -17.41
C ALA A 74 2.24 8.19 -16.21
N LEU A 75 2.37 7.62 -15.01
CA LEU A 75 1.77 8.11 -13.76
C LEU A 75 2.83 8.32 -12.65
N PRO A 76 3.78 9.26 -12.83
CA PRO A 76 4.96 9.38 -11.95
C PRO A 76 4.64 9.76 -10.49
N SER A 77 3.48 10.37 -10.25
CA SER A 77 3.04 10.81 -8.93
C SER A 77 2.05 9.85 -8.26
N LEU A 78 1.68 8.75 -8.92
CA LEU A 78 0.68 7.83 -8.38
C LEU A 78 1.22 7.17 -7.12
N SER A 79 0.48 7.34 -6.03
CA SER A 79 0.89 6.90 -4.69
C SER A 79 -0.10 5.92 -4.07
N LYS A 80 -1.37 5.97 -4.49
CA LYS A 80 -2.45 5.11 -4.02
C LYS A 80 -3.19 4.52 -5.21
N LEU A 81 -3.26 3.19 -5.24
CA LEU A 81 -3.99 2.44 -6.25
C LEU A 81 -4.88 1.41 -5.58
N ASP A 82 -6.18 1.50 -5.84
CA ASP A 82 -7.16 0.52 -5.40
C ASP A 82 -7.76 -0.20 -6.62
N LEU A 83 -7.48 -1.49 -6.72
CA LEU A 83 -8.04 -2.41 -7.72
C LEU A 83 -8.77 -3.56 -7.02
N SER A 84 -9.15 -3.39 -5.75
CA SER A 84 -9.83 -4.44 -4.98
C SER A 84 -11.18 -4.84 -5.59
N SER A 85 -11.62 -6.07 -5.35
CA SER A 85 -12.89 -6.61 -5.85
C SER A 85 -13.04 -6.46 -7.37
N ASN A 86 -12.04 -6.95 -8.10
CA ASN A 86 -12.02 -7.08 -9.55
C ASN A 86 -11.81 -8.54 -9.94
N GLN A 87 -11.50 -8.82 -11.21
CA GLN A 87 -11.33 -10.17 -11.76
C GLN A 87 -9.92 -10.36 -12.33
N LEU A 88 -8.93 -9.66 -11.77
CA LEU A 88 -7.56 -9.67 -12.28
C LEU A 88 -6.91 -11.03 -12.03
N SER A 89 -6.22 -11.53 -13.05
CA SER A 89 -5.33 -12.70 -12.93
C SER A 89 -3.85 -12.33 -12.86
N SER A 90 -3.50 -11.13 -13.32
CA SER A 90 -2.14 -10.56 -13.27
C SER A 90 -2.23 -9.03 -13.17
N LEU A 91 -1.12 -8.40 -12.78
CA LEU A 91 -1.01 -6.94 -12.69
C LEU A 91 0.32 -6.48 -13.30
N PRO A 92 0.32 -5.61 -14.34
CA PRO A 92 1.55 -5.02 -14.82
C PRO A 92 2.11 -4.05 -13.77
N LEU A 93 3.33 -4.32 -13.30
CA LEU A 93 4.01 -3.52 -12.27
C LEU A 93 4.81 -2.34 -12.83
N ASN A 94 4.99 -2.30 -14.16
CA ASN A 94 5.72 -1.22 -14.81
C ASN A 94 5.04 0.14 -14.56
N GLY A 95 5.78 1.08 -13.98
CA GLY A 95 5.29 2.40 -13.60
C GLY A 95 4.60 2.49 -12.24
N LEU A 96 4.59 1.40 -11.45
CA LEU A 96 4.01 1.38 -10.10
C LEU A 96 5.05 1.60 -8.98
N GLU A 97 6.29 1.93 -9.33
CA GLU A 97 7.42 2.11 -8.41
C GLU A 97 7.17 3.22 -7.35
N SER A 98 6.33 4.20 -7.68
CA SER A 98 5.95 5.32 -6.80
C SER A 98 4.88 4.97 -5.77
N LEU A 99 4.22 3.81 -5.89
CA LEU A 99 3.12 3.44 -5.01
C LEU A 99 3.57 3.32 -3.55
N THR A 100 2.70 3.81 -2.67
CA THR A 100 2.82 3.68 -1.21
C THR A 100 1.69 2.82 -0.63
N HIS A 101 0.53 2.80 -1.30
CA HIS A 101 -0.64 2.02 -0.93
C HIS A 101 -1.15 1.27 -2.17
N LEU A 102 -1.31 -0.05 -2.04
CA LEU A 102 -1.80 -0.91 -3.10
C LEU A 102 -2.86 -1.86 -2.55
N ARG A 103 -4.05 -1.86 -3.14
CA ARG A 103 -5.13 -2.76 -2.74
C ARG A 103 -5.56 -3.63 -3.91
N LEU A 104 -5.49 -4.93 -3.70
CA LEU A 104 -5.76 -5.99 -4.64
C LEU A 104 -6.68 -7.07 -4.06
N ALA A 105 -7.09 -6.95 -2.80
CA ALA A 105 -8.00 -7.88 -2.14
C ALA A 105 -9.26 -8.15 -2.98
N GLY A 106 -9.78 -9.38 -2.96
CA GLY A 106 -10.95 -9.79 -3.76
C GLY A 106 -10.68 -10.01 -5.26
N ASN A 107 -9.41 -10.05 -5.69
CA ASN A 107 -9.04 -10.56 -7.02
C ASN A 107 -8.68 -12.05 -6.90
N ASP A 108 -9.69 -12.92 -6.92
CA ASP A 108 -9.53 -14.36 -6.63
C ASP A 108 -8.76 -15.15 -7.71
N GLN A 109 -8.41 -14.52 -8.82
CA GLN A 109 -7.58 -15.13 -9.86
C GLN A 109 -6.11 -14.64 -9.81
N LEU A 110 -5.81 -13.65 -8.98
CA LEU A 110 -4.49 -13.04 -8.86
C LEU A 110 -3.63 -13.83 -7.87
N MET A 111 -3.15 -15.00 -8.30
CA MET A 111 -2.27 -15.86 -7.49
C MET A 111 -0.78 -15.53 -7.65
N GLU A 112 -0.43 -14.68 -8.61
CA GLU A 112 0.95 -14.29 -8.89
C GLU A 112 1.60 -13.60 -7.68
N SER A 113 2.88 -13.93 -7.41
CA SER A 113 3.66 -13.25 -6.38
C SER A 113 4.15 -11.91 -6.88
N LEU A 114 3.97 -10.86 -6.08
CA LEU A 114 4.50 -9.53 -6.39
C LEU A 114 5.94 -9.41 -5.85
N PRO A 115 6.95 -9.17 -6.71
CA PRO A 115 8.32 -8.97 -6.26
C PRO A 115 8.47 -7.61 -5.54
N ARG A 116 9.31 -7.57 -4.51
CA ARG A 116 9.54 -6.36 -3.71
C ARG A 116 10.30 -5.30 -4.49
N GLU A 117 11.12 -5.74 -5.44
CA GLU A 117 11.98 -4.92 -6.29
C GLU A 117 11.16 -3.96 -7.17
N ASP A 118 10.00 -4.40 -7.65
CA ASP A 118 9.12 -3.61 -8.50
C ASP A 118 8.25 -2.62 -7.70
N LEU A 119 8.11 -2.83 -6.40
CA LEU A 119 7.26 -2.04 -5.49
C LEU A 119 8.04 -1.52 -4.27
N PRO A 120 9.15 -0.79 -4.45
CA PRO A 120 10.10 -0.44 -3.37
C PRO A 120 9.52 0.55 -2.33
N ARG A 121 8.52 1.34 -2.72
CA ARG A 121 7.94 2.40 -1.89
C ARG A 121 6.65 2.00 -1.19
N VAL A 122 6.13 0.80 -1.45
CA VAL A 122 4.88 0.36 -0.87
C VAL A 122 5.04 0.16 0.64
N ARG A 123 4.03 0.59 1.39
CA ARG A 123 3.97 0.52 2.87
C ARG A 123 2.68 -0.12 3.36
N LEU A 124 1.61 -0.02 2.57
CA LEU A 124 0.34 -0.67 2.87
C LEU A 124 -0.09 -1.51 1.67
N MET A 125 -0.38 -2.78 1.94
CA MET A 125 -0.94 -3.71 0.95
C MET A 125 -2.13 -4.46 1.51
N GLU A 126 -3.16 -4.56 0.68
CA GLU A 126 -4.27 -5.49 0.89
C GLU A 126 -4.26 -6.47 -0.28
N LEU A 127 -3.87 -7.72 -0.02
CA LEU A 127 -3.69 -8.74 -1.08
C LEU A 127 -4.79 -9.81 -1.00
N PRO A 128 -5.11 -10.49 -2.11
CA PRO A 128 -6.04 -11.62 -2.09
C PRO A 128 -5.58 -12.74 -1.15
N TYR A 129 -4.28 -13.05 -1.13
CA TYR A 129 -3.75 -14.20 -0.40
C TYR A 129 -2.63 -13.85 0.58
N TYR A 130 -2.59 -14.58 1.70
CA TYR A 130 -1.58 -14.38 2.75
C TYR A 130 -0.15 -14.62 2.26
N PHE A 131 0.06 -15.62 1.39
CA PHE A 131 1.40 -16.01 0.96
C PHE A 131 2.08 -14.92 0.12
N GLN A 132 1.30 -14.05 -0.53
CA GLN A 132 1.82 -12.93 -1.31
C GLN A 132 2.45 -11.86 -0.40
N CYS A 133 2.01 -11.77 0.86
CA CYS A 133 2.60 -10.85 1.83
C CYS A 133 4.03 -11.25 2.25
N CYS A 134 4.40 -12.53 2.14
CA CYS A 134 5.71 -13.05 2.59
C CYS A 134 6.90 -12.41 1.85
N ALA A 135 6.71 -11.85 0.66
CA ALA A 135 7.76 -11.16 -0.08
C ALA A 135 8.08 -9.76 0.49
N PHE A 136 7.17 -9.18 1.28
CA PHE A 136 7.24 -7.78 1.73
C PHE A 136 7.34 -7.64 3.24
N ILE A 137 6.68 -8.54 3.96
CA ILE A 137 6.94 -8.74 5.38
C ILE A 137 8.25 -9.52 5.44
N SER A 138 9.20 -9.12 6.29
CA SER A 138 10.30 -10.00 6.66
C SER A 138 9.71 -11.24 7.32
N CYS A 139 9.36 -12.27 6.54
CA CYS A 139 9.25 -13.60 7.09
C CYS A 139 10.65 -13.95 7.53
N GLU A 140 10.95 -13.78 8.82
CA GLU A 140 12.13 -14.37 9.43
C GLU A 140 12.15 -15.84 9.05
N ARG A 141 12.96 -16.22 8.07
CA ARG A 141 13.46 -17.58 7.99
C ARG A 141 14.36 -17.75 9.21
N ARG A 142 13.77 -18.10 10.36
CA ARG A 142 14.50 -18.92 11.34
C ARG A 142 14.82 -20.22 10.64
N GLY A 143 16.02 -20.29 10.07
CA GLY A 143 16.44 -21.47 9.33
C GLY A 143 17.73 -21.24 8.55
N GLU A 144 18.76 -20.75 9.22
CA GLU A 144 20.14 -21.27 9.15
C GLU A 144 21.04 -20.50 10.13
N GLY A 145 21.36 -21.15 11.26
CA GLY A 145 22.50 -20.76 12.12
C GLY A 145 22.18 -20.01 13.42
N GLY A 146 22.05 -20.75 14.52
CA GLY A 146 22.54 -20.30 15.85
C GLY A 146 21.51 -19.76 16.85
N GLY A 147 21.39 -20.45 17.99
CA GLY A 147 21.00 -19.85 19.28
C GLY A 147 19.52 -19.99 19.69
N LEU A 148 19.21 -21.06 20.42
CA LEU A 148 18.02 -21.16 21.26
C LEU A 148 18.09 -20.14 22.40
N TRP A 149 17.27 -19.09 22.36
CA TRP A 149 16.95 -18.28 23.54
C TRP A 149 15.44 -18.41 23.79
N TRP A 150 15.08 -19.36 24.65
CA TRP A 150 13.81 -19.35 25.38
C TRP A 150 14.16 -19.11 26.85
N GLU A 151 14.01 -17.88 27.33
CA GLU A 151 13.80 -17.60 28.76
C GLU A 151 12.46 -16.87 28.77
N ARG A 152 11.33 -17.55 29.03
CA ARG A 152 10.82 -17.96 30.35
C ARG A 152 10.99 -16.85 31.39
N GLU A 153 10.16 -15.82 31.27
CA GLU A 153 9.87 -14.93 32.40
C GLU A 153 9.06 -15.72 33.44
N GLU A 154 9.76 -16.27 34.44
CA GLU A 154 9.14 -16.59 35.71
C GLU A 154 9.09 -15.33 36.59
N ALA A 155 7.87 -14.98 36.97
CA ALA A 155 7.59 -13.97 37.96
C ALA A 155 8.29 -14.31 39.29
N SER A 156 9.12 -13.39 39.80
CA SER A 156 9.58 -13.40 41.17
C SER A 156 9.36 -12.03 41.82
N HIS A 157 8.56 -12.05 42.89
CA HIS A 157 8.31 -10.94 43.80
C HIS A 157 9.60 -10.49 44.50
N PRO A 158 9.74 -9.19 44.84
CA PRO A 158 10.53 -8.79 45.98
C PRO A 158 9.63 -8.31 47.13
N THR A 159 9.79 -8.97 48.28
CA THR A 159 9.36 -8.49 49.60
C THR A 159 10.42 -7.53 50.17
N GLY A 160 9.99 -6.45 50.82
CA GLY A 160 10.80 -5.76 51.84
C GLY A 160 10.81 -4.23 51.74
N ARG A 161 10.22 -3.59 52.74
CA ARG A 161 10.19 -2.15 52.99
C ARG A 161 11.58 -1.64 53.39
N ASP A 162 11.92 -0.41 53.00
CA ASP A 162 12.10 0.68 53.97
C ASP A 162 12.10 2.05 53.30
N SER A 163 11.68 3.02 54.10
CA SER A 163 11.21 4.36 53.76
C SER A 163 12.27 5.43 53.91
N SER A 164 12.46 6.26 52.88
CA SER A 164 12.79 7.70 53.00
C SER A 164 12.83 8.39 51.63
N SER A 165 11.89 9.31 51.38
CA SER A 165 12.03 10.46 50.46
C SER A 165 12.62 11.64 51.26
N PRO A 166 13.20 12.71 50.67
CA PRO A 166 12.75 13.31 49.41
C PRO A 166 13.80 13.92 48.45
N ALA A 167 13.35 14.07 47.20
CA ALA A 167 13.58 15.19 46.27
C ALA A 167 14.98 15.43 45.66
N ASP A 168 14.91 15.60 44.34
CA ASP A 168 15.80 16.41 43.48
C ASP A 168 17.19 15.88 43.13
N GLN A 169 17.27 14.89 42.24
CA GLN A 169 18.23 14.84 41.12
C GLN A 169 18.07 13.53 40.36
N ASP A 170 17.46 13.57 39.16
CA ASP A 170 17.77 12.67 38.02
C ASP A 170 16.81 12.96 36.84
N TRP A 171 16.83 14.21 36.36
CA TRP A 171 16.15 14.59 35.11
C TRP A 171 17.10 14.64 33.91
N GLU A 172 18.41 14.44 34.11
CA GLU A 172 19.40 14.43 33.03
C GLU A 172 19.67 13.02 32.45
N ASP A 173 19.40 11.95 33.20
CA ASP A 173 19.48 10.57 32.67
C ASP A 173 18.24 10.19 31.83
N PHE A 174 17.09 10.85 32.06
CA PHE A 174 15.86 10.60 31.28
C PHE A 174 15.85 11.33 29.91
N LEU A 175 16.76 12.28 29.71
CA LEU A 175 16.86 13.07 28.47
C LEU A 175 17.88 12.53 27.45
N LEU A 176 18.63 11.49 27.81
CA LEU A 176 19.52 10.78 26.87
C LEU A 176 18.91 9.49 26.30
N GLU A 177 17.74 9.05 26.80
CA GLU A 177 16.99 7.93 26.21
C GLU A 177 16.03 8.34 25.08
N PHE A 178 15.84 9.65 24.85
CA PHE A 178 14.93 10.16 23.80
C PHE A 178 15.63 10.63 22.51
N GLU A 179 16.95 10.51 22.40
CA GLU A 179 17.69 10.94 21.20
C GLU A 179 18.12 9.81 20.25
N ASP A 180 17.83 8.54 20.57
CA ASP A 180 18.14 7.39 19.70
C ASP A 180 16.91 6.49 19.47
N GLU A 181 15.71 7.08 19.33
CA GLU A 181 14.60 6.39 18.67
C GLU A 181 15.03 6.07 17.22
N PRO A 182 15.26 4.80 16.85
CA PRO A 182 15.54 4.47 15.47
C PRO A 182 14.31 4.90 14.68
N LYS A 183 14.47 5.86 13.75
CA LYS A 183 13.46 6.22 12.73
C LYS A 183 12.67 4.95 12.41
N PRO A 184 11.35 4.90 12.65
CA PRO A 184 10.62 3.64 12.66
C PRO A 184 10.98 2.94 11.36
N GLN A 185 11.64 1.79 11.46
CA GLN A 185 11.93 0.96 10.31
C GLN A 185 10.56 0.73 9.68
N ARG A 186 10.31 1.40 8.55
CA ARG A 186 8.95 1.63 8.02
C ARG A 186 8.36 0.29 7.62
N LEU A 187 7.71 -0.37 8.58
CA LEU A 187 7.18 -1.70 8.45
C LEU A 187 6.18 -1.70 7.30
N VAL A 188 6.26 -2.69 6.42
CA VAL A 188 5.23 -2.88 5.42
C VAL A 188 4.07 -3.58 6.10
N HIS A 189 2.92 -2.92 6.14
CA HIS A 189 1.68 -3.53 6.59
C HIS A 189 1.06 -4.26 5.41
N CYS A 190 0.90 -5.57 5.53
CA CYS A 190 0.21 -6.38 4.54
C CYS A 190 -0.87 -7.21 5.23
N SER A 191 -2.12 -7.00 4.82
CA SER A 191 -3.27 -7.75 5.31
C SER A 191 -3.89 -8.56 4.17
N PRO A 192 -4.00 -9.90 4.30
CA PRO A 192 -4.82 -10.65 3.37
C PRO A 192 -6.31 -10.39 3.63
N THR A 193 -7.16 -10.70 2.65
CA THR A 193 -8.61 -10.65 2.84
C THR A 193 -9.03 -11.70 3.88
N PRO A 194 -9.92 -11.39 4.85
CA PRO A 194 -10.47 -12.42 5.74
C PRO A 194 -11.26 -13.44 4.91
N GLY A 195 -10.84 -14.70 4.94
CA GLY A 195 -11.57 -15.82 4.33
C GLY A 195 -12.71 -16.32 5.21
#